data_AF-A0A2K9P3J7-F1
#
_entry.id   AF-A0A2K9P3J7-F1
#
_cell.length_a   1.000
_cell.length_b   1.000
_cell.length_c   1.000
_cell.angle_alpha   90.00
_cell.angle_beta   90.00
_cell.angle_gamma   90.00
#
_symmetry.space_group_name_H-M   'P 1'
#
loop_
_entity.id
_entity.type
_entity.pdbx_description
1 polymer ?
#
loop_
_entity_poly.entity_id
_entity_poly.type
_entity_poly.pdbx_seq_one_letter_code
_entity_poly.pdbx_strand_id
1 'polypeptide(L)'
;MKSISKLICLFLTMSIFITMSGYAAQNHTAYINENGEVIETGIDIIVDGAALDFSGVHEPVIIDGRTLIPMRKLFETLNAEVSWDENEHSITASSNGTTVKLFIDNSVMYVNGVSTVLDTAPRLMKYNDNFDTTMVPVRAVSESFSCDVNWDEENYSVIITTIPTETTAPQTEPPTATGAPNISDKIQTQNRVAVYGENIAFIKDDGSVWVSSNGETPVKISGIENAAAVELGRNFGYALLQNGTVYSWGTSNDYGQLGRNDSMLDNTPGLIDGLKDIIKIGSGTYFGIALSSDGTLYTWGRNDKGQLGNGTTTDSTVPVSVSETKFKDAAAGSGHVAAVSTNGTVYTWGENGEGQLGRGSESSKYLTSPGYIKTMYDIESVYAGPNSSAAIRSDKSIYMWGTTYLGQLGKDEKPIILDNNEENLVITDSDGYYKYDKPRRMRYCYWDIDERDYKGGIITTAETVSCGEYQTAALCGDKLYMWGDSPKLSPKLDSQFEHFCAQEYTSLSGIIGIYAGDQKTMYALDNNGTLWKLTYNEKQELFNLN
;
A
#
# COMPACT_ATOMS: atom_id res chain seq x y z
N MET A 1 -47.87 -26.84 -18.08
CA MET A 1 -47.29 -26.95 -16.72
C MET A 1 -45.93 -26.26 -16.59
N LYS A 2 -44.94 -26.48 -17.46
CA LYS A 2 -43.62 -25.79 -17.38
C LYS A 2 -43.66 -24.26 -17.59
N SER A 3 -44.52 -23.72 -18.46
CA SER A 3 -44.69 -22.25 -18.58
C SER A 3 -45.43 -21.61 -17.42
N ILE A 4 -46.32 -22.36 -16.75
CA ILE A 4 -47.08 -21.86 -15.59
C ILE A 4 -46.16 -21.82 -14.34
N SER A 5 -45.21 -22.76 -14.23
CA SER A 5 -44.19 -22.75 -13.16
C SER A 5 -43.21 -21.56 -13.27
N LYS A 6 -42.81 -21.15 -14.48
CA LYS A 6 -41.97 -19.95 -14.67
C LYS A 6 -42.71 -18.65 -14.37
N LEU A 7 -43.99 -18.56 -14.72
CA LEU A 7 -44.81 -17.39 -14.40
C LEU A 7 -45.09 -17.26 -12.90
N ILE A 8 -45.28 -18.39 -12.19
CA ILE A 8 -45.48 -18.42 -10.74
C ILE A 8 -44.19 -18.07 -9.97
N CYS A 9 -43.01 -18.46 -10.46
CA CYS A 9 -41.73 -17.98 -9.89
C CYS A 9 -41.53 -16.48 -10.09
N LEU A 10 -41.90 -15.93 -11.26
CA LEU A 10 -41.81 -14.50 -11.55
C LEU A 10 -42.75 -13.65 -10.67
N PHE A 11 -43.95 -14.18 -10.35
CA PHE A 11 -44.90 -13.52 -9.44
C PHE A 11 -44.47 -13.62 -7.96
N LEU A 12 -43.81 -14.71 -7.56
CA LEU A 12 -43.29 -14.87 -6.20
C LEU A 12 -42.05 -14.00 -5.94
N THR A 13 -41.18 -13.78 -6.94
CA THR A 13 -40.05 -12.84 -6.82
C THR A 13 -40.51 -11.38 -6.85
N MET A 14 -41.49 -11.00 -7.69
CA MET A 14 -42.08 -9.66 -7.67
C MET A 14 -42.79 -9.33 -6.34
N SER A 15 -43.38 -10.33 -5.67
CA SER A 15 -44.13 -10.10 -4.42
C SER A 15 -43.23 -9.93 -3.19
N ILE A 16 -42.01 -10.50 -3.22
CA ILE A 16 -41.02 -10.32 -2.14
C ILE A 16 -40.42 -8.89 -2.19
N PHE A 17 -40.31 -8.30 -3.38
CA PHE A 17 -39.79 -6.92 -3.55
C PHE A 17 -40.75 -5.80 -3.10
N ILE A 18 -42.04 -6.07 -2.91
CA ILE A 18 -43.03 -5.01 -2.57
C ILE A 18 -43.12 -4.75 -1.05
N THR A 19 -42.45 -5.53 -0.19
CA THR A 19 -42.56 -5.38 1.29
C THR A 19 -41.39 -4.73 2.01
N MET A 20 -40.39 -4.17 1.31
CA MET A 20 -39.40 -3.26 1.91
C MET A 20 -39.53 -1.86 1.32
N SER A 21 -40.73 -1.28 1.43
CA SER A 21 -40.92 0.15 1.19
C SER A 21 -40.89 0.88 2.53
N GLY A 22 -39.76 1.54 2.80
CA GLY A 22 -39.64 2.38 3.97
C GLY A 22 -38.24 2.94 4.16
N TYR A 23 -37.62 3.51 3.13
CA TYR A 23 -36.82 4.75 3.18
C TYR A 23 -36.39 5.10 1.75
N ALA A 24 -36.41 6.39 1.40
CA ALA A 24 -36.35 6.87 0.03
C ALA A 24 -34.92 6.92 -0.53
N ALA A 25 -34.59 6.04 -1.47
CA ALA A 25 -33.66 6.31 -2.57
C ALA A 25 -34.46 6.16 -3.87
N GLN A 26 -34.52 7.21 -4.69
CA GLN A 26 -35.33 7.20 -5.90
C GLN A 26 -34.68 6.30 -6.97
N ASN A 27 -35.42 5.29 -7.44
CA ASN A 27 -35.25 4.61 -8.73
C ASN A 27 -34.07 3.63 -8.95
N HIS A 28 -33.60 2.89 -7.94
CA HIS A 28 -32.78 1.69 -8.21
C HIS A 28 -33.65 0.60 -8.88
N THR A 29 -33.22 0.11 -10.04
CA THR A 29 -33.92 -0.96 -10.77
C THR A 29 -32.92 -2.00 -11.25
N ALA A 30 -33.18 -3.27 -10.95
CA ALA A 30 -32.39 -4.39 -11.46
C ALA A 30 -33.21 -5.22 -12.46
N TYR A 31 -32.62 -5.57 -13.60
CA TYR A 31 -33.24 -6.45 -14.59
C TYR A 31 -32.22 -7.36 -15.27
N ILE A 32 -32.70 -8.45 -15.87
CA ILE A 32 -31.86 -9.40 -16.60
C ILE A 32 -32.00 -9.10 -18.10
N ASN A 33 -30.89 -8.91 -18.80
CA ASN A 33 -30.90 -8.65 -20.24
C ASN A 33 -31.06 -9.94 -21.07
N GLU A 34 -31.11 -9.79 -22.40
CA GLU A 34 -31.25 -10.92 -23.33
C GLU A 34 -30.07 -11.91 -23.31
N ASN A 35 -28.93 -11.50 -22.76
CA ASN A 35 -27.73 -12.32 -22.59
C ASN A 35 -27.68 -13.03 -21.22
N GLY A 36 -28.64 -12.77 -20.33
CA GLY A 36 -28.68 -13.34 -18.98
C GLY A 36 -27.87 -12.57 -17.93
N GLU A 37 -27.35 -11.39 -18.27
CA GLU A 37 -26.57 -10.52 -17.36
C GLU A 37 -27.53 -9.73 -16.46
N VAL A 38 -27.14 -9.52 -15.20
CA VAL A 38 -27.87 -8.64 -14.27
C VAL A 38 -27.41 -7.21 -14.50
N ILE A 39 -28.35 -6.34 -14.84
CA ILE A 39 -28.12 -4.90 -15.03
C ILE A 39 -28.82 -4.16 -13.91
N GLU A 40 -28.08 -3.33 -13.19
CA GLU A 40 -28.62 -2.39 -12.19
C GLU A 40 -28.50 -0.95 -12.68
N THR A 41 -29.56 -0.16 -12.50
CA THR A 41 -29.68 1.25 -12.91
C THR A 41 -30.11 2.13 -11.75
N GLY A 42 -30.05 3.46 -11.92
CA GLY A 42 -30.38 4.42 -10.86
C GLY A 42 -29.23 4.64 -9.88
N ILE A 43 -28.01 4.67 -10.40
CA ILE A 43 -26.76 4.89 -9.64
C ILE A 43 -26.33 6.34 -9.85
N ASP A 44 -26.12 7.06 -8.75
CA ASP A 44 -25.58 8.42 -8.81
C ASP A 44 -24.06 8.40 -8.90
N ILE A 45 -23.48 9.29 -9.70
CA ILE A 45 -22.03 9.53 -9.70
C ILE A 45 -21.80 10.92 -9.13
N ILE A 46 -21.07 11.01 -8.04
CA ILE A 46 -20.77 12.25 -7.33
C ILE A 46 -19.31 12.58 -7.57
N VAL A 47 -19.00 13.70 -8.24
CA VAL A 47 -17.63 14.18 -8.43
C VAL A 47 -17.41 15.41 -7.57
N ASP A 48 -16.44 15.38 -6.66
CA ASP A 48 -16.10 16.49 -5.73
C ASP A 48 -17.31 17.06 -4.98
N GLY A 49 -18.21 16.17 -4.55
CA GLY A 49 -19.42 16.54 -3.82
C GLY A 49 -20.58 17.03 -4.69
N ALA A 50 -20.45 17.02 -6.01
CA ALA A 50 -21.51 17.34 -6.95
C ALA A 50 -21.99 16.09 -7.71
N ALA A 51 -23.29 15.80 -7.65
CA ALA A 51 -23.89 14.75 -8.47
C ALA A 51 -23.81 15.14 -9.95
N LEU A 52 -23.36 14.20 -10.79
CA LEU A 52 -23.31 14.36 -12.23
C LEU A 52 -24.69 14.24 -12.83
N ASP A 53 -25.00 15.19 -13.71
CA ASP A 53 -26.19 15.12 -14.55
C ASP A 53 -25.90 14.31 -15.82
N PHE A 54 -26.59 13.17 -15.95
CA PHE A 54 -26.52 12.29 -17.11
C PHE A 54 -27.63 12.57 -18.13
N SER A 55 -28.34 13.70 -18.03
CA SER A 55 -29.33 14.10 -19.02
C SER A 55 -28.73 14.16 -20.44
N GLY A 56 -29.37 13.45 -21.38
CA GLY A 56 -28.94 13.39 -22.78
C GLY A 56 -27.83 12.37 -23.09
N VAL A 57 -27.33 11.61 -22.11
CA VAL A 57 -26.45 10.46 -22.30
C VAL A 57 -27.05 9.19 -21.67
N HIS A 58 -26.38 8.04 -21.79
CA HIS A 58 -26.78 6.85 -21.04
C HIS A 58 -26.62 7.07 -19.53
N GLU A 59 -27.47 6.45 -18.72
CA GLU A 59 -27.26 6.43 -17.27
C GLU A 59 -26.12 5.46 -16.90
N PRO A 60 -25.42 5.69 -15.78
CA PRO A 60 -24.51 4.71 -15.19
C PRO A 60 -25.22 3.39 -14.89
N VAL A 61 -24.51 2.28 -15.09
CA VAL A 61 -25.06 0.94 -14.84
C VAL A 61 -24.05 0.07 -14.11
N ILE A 62 -24.54 -0.90 -13.33
CA ILE A 62 -23.74 -2.03 -12.88
C ILE A 62 -24.08 -3.24 -13.74
N ILE A 63 -23.07 -3.88 -14.30
CA ILE A 63 -23.21 -5.15 -15.03
C ILE A 63 -22.23 -6.14 -14.39
N ASP A 64 -22.74 -7.25 -13.89
CA ASP A 64 -21.97 -8.30 -13.21
C ASP A 64 -21.03 -7.74 -12.12
N GLY A 65 -21.53 -6.83 -11.28
CA GLY A 65 -20.79 -6.21 -10.18
C GLY A 65 -19.80 -5.11 -10.60
N ARG A 66 -19.75 -4.74 -11.88
CA ARG A 66 -18.86 -3.69 -12.39
C ARG A 66 -19.65 -2.42 -12.69
N THR A 67 -19.28 -1.33 -12.04
CA THR A 67 -19.87 -0.01 -12.34
C THR A 67 -19.28 0.56 -13.62
N LEU A 68 -20.16 0.93 -14.54
CA LEU A 68 -19.87 1.52 -15.83
C LEU A 68 -20.46 2.93 -15.88
N ILE A 69 -19.67 3.92 -16.29
CA ILE A 69 -20.08 5.33 -16.40
C ILE A 69 -19.91 5.81 -17.85
N PRO A 70 -20.79 6.68 -18.36
CA PRO A 70 -20.59 7.36 -19.63
C PRO A 70 -19.30 8.17 -19.64
N MET A 71 -18.39 7.79 -20.53
CA MET A 71 -17.04 8.32 -20.58
C MET A 71 -17.01 9.84 -20.82
N ARG A 72 -17.87 10.33 -21.73
CA ARG A 72 -17.90 11.75 -22.12
C ARG A 72 -18.17 12.67 -20.93
N LYS A 73 -19.25 12.40 -20.18
CA LYS A 73 -19.64 13.22 -19.02
C LYS A 73 -18.60 13.19 -17.91
N LEU A 74 -18.00 12.03 -17.71
CA LEU A 74 -16.93 11.87 -16.75
C LEU A 74 -15.69 12.71 -17.11
N PHE A 75 -15.22 12.64 -18.35
CA PHE A 75 -14.07 13.40 -18.81
C PHE A 75 -14.32 14.91 -18.94
N GLU A 76 -15.53 15.32 -19.33
CA GLU A 76 -15.96 16.73 -19.26
C GLU A 76 -15.85 17.27 -17.83
N THR A 77 -16.26 16.47 -16.83
CA THR A 77 -16.18 16.87 -15.41
C THR A 77 -14.73 16.94 -14.92
N LEU A 78 -13.85 16.08 -15.44
CA LEU A 78 -12.41 16.08 -15.15
C LEU A 78 -11.62 17.14 -15.95
N ASN A 79 -12.30 18.08 -16.63
CA ASN A 79 -11.71 19.08 -17.51
C ASN A 79 -10.74 18.49 -18.56
N ALA A 80 -11.01 17.28 -19.05
CA ALA A 80 -10.18 16.64 -20.06
C ALA A 80 -10.58 17.06 -21.48
N GLU A 81 -9.60 17.32 -22.33
CA GLU A 81 -9.79 17.45 -23.77
C GLU A 81 -9.99 16.07 -24.39
N VAL A 82 -11.14 15.83 -25.01
CA VAL A 82 -11.50 14.53 -25.60
C VAL A 82 -11.57 14.61 -27.12
N SER A 83 -10.98 13.64 -27.82
CA SER A 83 -10.99 13.51 -29.28
C SER A 83 -11.23 12.07 -29.75
N TRP A 84 -11.89 11.92 -30.90
CA TRP A 84 -12.06 10.64 -31.61
C TRP A 84 -11.08 10.53 -32.76
N ASP A 85 -10.49 9.35 -32.92
CA ASP A 85 -9.77 8.95 -34.11
C ASP A 85 -10.58 7.88 -34.86
N GLU A 86 -11.19 8.28 -35.98
CA GLU A 86 -11.98 7.40 -36.85
C GLU A 86 -11.14 6.26 -37.47
N ASN A 87 -9.85 6.47 -37.73
CA ASN A 87 -8.99 5.49 -38.41
C ASN A 87 -8.49 4.42 -37.44
N GLU A 88 -8.23 4.82 -36.20
CA GLU A 88 -7.72 3.93 -35.16
C GLU A 88 -8.83 3.35 -34.26
N HIS A 89 -10.08 3.77 -34.46
CA HIS A 89 -11.21 3.43 -33.61
C HIS A 89 -10.88 3.65 -32.13
N SER A 90 -10.34 4.84 -31.83
CA SER A 90 -9.83 5.17 -30.51
C SER A 90 -10.29 6.53 -30.00
N ILE A 91 -10.50 6.61 -28.69
CA ILE A 91 -10.84 7.83 -27.98
C ILE A 91 -9.59 8.27 -27.22
N THR A 92 -9.19 9.53 -27.36
CA THR A 92 -8.10 10.12 -26.56
C THR A 92 -8.69 11.19 -25.65
N ALA A 93 -8.39 11.13 -24.35
CA ALA A 93 -8.75 12.13 -23.36
C ALA A 93 -7.46 12.63 -22.68
N SER A 94 -7.23 13.94 -22.67
CA SER A 94 -6.03 14.54 -22.06
C SER A 94 -6.42 15.58 -21.03
N SER A 95 -5.93 15.43 -19.79
CA SER A 95 -6.07 16.43 -18.73
C SER A 95 -4.80 16.48 -17.91
N ASN A 96 -4.34 17.68 -17.56
CA ASN A 96 -3.26 17.87 -16.59
C ASN A 96 -1.96 17.07 -16.86
N GLY A 97 -1.59 16.92 -18.14
CA GLY A 97 -0.38 16.18 -18.55
C GLY A 97 -0.55 14.65 -18.57
N THR A 98 -1.74 14.15 -18.27
CA THR A 98 -2.11 12.74 -18.45
C THR A 98 -2.98 12.58 -19.69
N THR A 99 -2.53 11.72 -20.60
CA THR A 99 -3.27 11.34 -21.82
C THR A 99 -3.71 9.89 -21.71
N VAL A 100 -5.01 9.67 -21.75
CA VAL A 100 -5.63 8.35 -21.84
C VAL A 100 -6.09 8.12 -23.26
N LYS A 101 -5.75 6.97 -23.85
CA LYS A 101 -6.20 6.57 -25.18
C LYS A 101 -6.85 5.19 -25.14
N LEU A 102 -8.15 5.11 -25.38
CA LEU A 102 -8.93 3.89 -25.34
C LEU A 102 -9.21 3.39 -26.76
N PHE A 103 -8.84 2.14 -27.06
CA PHE A 103 -9.21 1.47 -28.30
C PHE A 103 -10.52 0.70 -28.12
N ILE A 104 -11.50 1.03 -28.96
CA ILE A 104 -12.87 0.49 -28.90
C ILE A 104 -12.87 -1.01 -29.23
N ASP A 105 -12.17 -1.43 -30.28
CA ASP A 105 -12.28 -2.82 -30.76
C ASP A 105 -11.33 -3.81 -30.07
N ASN A 106 -10.43 -3.34 -29.22
CA ASN A 106 -9.37 -4.17 -28.62
C ASN A 106 -9.44 -4.25 -27.09
N SER A 107 -10.40 -3.57 -26.45
CA SER A 107 -10.47 -3.46 -24.99
C SER A 107 -9.16 -2.96 -24.36
N VAL A 108 -8.33 -2.21 -25.09
CA VAL A 108 -7.03 -1.73 -24.57
C VAL A 108 -7.12 -0.25 -24.27
N MET A 109 -6.77 0.12 -23.05
CA MET A 109 -6.61 1.49 -22.62
C MET A 109 -5.12 1.81 -22.45
N TYR A 110 -4.66 2.91 -23.02
CA TYR A 110 -3.32 3.43 -22.82
C TYR A 110 -3.40 4.62 -21.88
N VAL A 111 -2.53 4.69 -20.88
CA VAL A 111 -2.36 5.86 -20.01
C VAL A 111 -0.92 6.33 -20.15
N ASN A 112 -0.71 7.53 -20.67
CA ASN A 112 0.62 8.07 -20.98
C ASN A 112 1.49 7.09 -21.79
N GLY A 113 0.86 6.38 -22.73
CA GLY A 113 1.52 5.40 -23.59
C GLY A 113 1.69 4.00 -22.98
N VAL A 114 1.23 3.76 -21.75
CA VAL A 114 1.26 2.44 -21.09
C VAL A 114 -0.08 1.75 -21.26
N SER A 115 -0.11 0.58 -21.92
CA SER A 115 -1.34 -0.19 -22.15
C SER A 115 -1.84 -0.90 -20.89
N THR A 116 -3.15 -1.10 -20.83
CA THR A 116 -3.89 -1.90 -19.86
C THR A 116 -5.08 -2.50 -20.60
N VAL A 117 -5.18 -3.83 -20.66
CA VAL A 117 -6.39 -4.48 -21.17
C VAL A 117 -7.50 -4.36 -20.14
N LEU A 118 -8.66 -3.89 -20.60
CA LEU A 118 -9.91 -3.82 -19.87
C LEU A 118 -10.57 -5.20 -19.90
N ASP A 119 -10.84 -5.72 -18.71
CA ASP A 119 -11.46 -7.03 -18.40
C ASP A 119 -12.90 -7.19 -18.95
N THR A 120 -13.43 -6.11 -19.52
CA THR A 120 -14.63 -6.09 -20.35
C THR A 120 -14.30 -5.20 -21.52
N ALA A 121 -14.47 -5.71 -22.74
CA ALA A 121 -14.69 -4.83 -23.88
C ALA A 121 -15.72 -3.78 -23.46
N PRO A 122 -15.63 -2.51 -23.88
CA PRO A 122 -16.71 -1.58 -23.61
C PRO A 122 -17.97 -2.06 -24.38
N ARG A 123 -18.74 -2.96 -23.74
CA ARG A 123 -19.72 -3.86 -24.39
C ARG A 123 -20.95 -3.13 -24.93
N LEU A 124 -21.10 -1.83 -24.63
CA LEU A 124 -22.16 -0.95 -25.12
C LEU A 124 -21.68 0.00 -26.23
N MET A 125 -20.55 -0.27 -26.88
CA MET A 125 -20.10 0.52 -28.03
C MET A 125 -20.86 0.12 -29.30
N LYS A 126 -21.96 0.82 -29.60
CA LYS A 126 -22.29 1.05 -31.00
C LYS A 126 -21.33 2.12 -31.52
N TYR A 127 -20.75 1.88 -32.70
CA TYR A 127 -20.11 2.93 -33.50
C TYR A 127 -21.06 4.13 -33.57
N ASN A 128 -20.76 5.17 -32.79
CA ASN A 128 -21.48 6.41 -32.86
C ASN A 128 -20.46 7.52 -32.60
N ASP A 129 -20.36 8.40 -33.59
CA ASP A 129 -19.41 9.51 -33.67
C ASP A 129 -19.58 10.57 -32.56
N ASN A 130 -20.49 10.33 -31.60
CA ASN A 130 -20.90 11.26 -30.56
C ASN A 130 -20.50 10.88 -29.12
N PHE A 131 -19.86 9.72 -28.87
CA PHE A 131 -19.37 9.27 -27.55
C PHE A 131 -20.40 9.11 -26.41
N ASP A 132 -21.64 9.57 -26.60
CA ASP A 132 -22.69 9.65 -25.57
C ASP A 132 -23.16 8.28 -25.05
N THR A 133 -22.80 7.20 -25.76
CA THR A 133 -23.13 5.82 -25.44
C THR A 133 -21.91 4.99 -24.99
N THR A 134 -20.71 5.58 -24.97
CA THR A 134 -19.49 4.86 -24.59
C THR A 134 -19.39 4.78 -23.08
N MET A 135 -19.50 3.56 -22.56
CA MET A 135 -19.43 3.28 -21.13
C MET A 135 -18.03 2.76 -20.77
N VAL A 136 -17.44 3.27 -19.68
CA VAL A 136 -16.14 2.82 -19.16
C VAL A 136 -16.25 2.33 -17.72
N PRO A 137 -15.45 1.32 -17.33
CA PRO A 137 -15.31 0.94 -15.94
C PRO A 137 -14.78 2.09 -15.10
N VAL A 138 -15.42 2.42 -13.99
CA VAL A 138 -14.96 3.52 -13.11
C VAL A 138 -13.55 3.27 -12.58
N ARG A 139 -13.22 1.99 -12.36
CA ARG A 139 -11.89 1.57 -11.94
C ARG A 139 -10.80 1.99 -12.94
N ALA A 140 -11.08 1.89 -14.23
CA ALA A 140 -10.17 2.34 -15.28
C ALA A 140 -9.87 3.85 -15.15
N VAL A 141 -10.86 4.62 -14.69
CA VAL A 141 -10.74 6.07 -14.50
C VAL A 141 -9.93 6.38 -13.24
N SER A 142 -10.18 5.69 -12.12
CA SER A 142 -9.38 5.85 -10.89
C SER A 142 -7.90 5.55 -11.10
N GLU A 143 -7.60 4.54 -11.91
CA GLU A 143 -6.22 4.14 -12.21
C GLU A 143 -5.54 5.09 -13.21
N SER A 144 -6.31 5.95 -13.89
CA SER A 144 -5.82 6.80 -14.99
C SER A 144 -5.83 8.31 -14.71
N PHE A 145 -6.73 8.82 -13.85
CA PHE A 145 -6.96 10.27 -13.69
C PHE A 145 -6.82 10.74 -12.25
N SER A 146 -5.74 10.39 -11.54
CA SER A 146 -5.42 10.98 -10.22
C SER A 146 -6.66 11.29 -9.37
N CYS A 147 -7.55 10.31 -9.22
CA CYS A 147 -8.84 10.50 -8.59
C CYS A 147 -9.16 9.29 -7.74
N ASP A 148 -9.79 9.57 -6.60
CA ASP A 148 -10.28 8.54 -5.71
C ASP A 148 -11.68 8.14 -6.14
N VAL A 149 -11.98 6.84 -6.10
CA VAL A 149 -13.29 6.30 -6.46
C VAL A 149 -13.77 5.38 -5.35
N ASN A 150 -14.90 5.72 -4.76
CA ASN A 150 -15.51 5.04 -3.62
C ASN A 150 -16.95 4.66 -3.97
N TRP A 151 -17.39 3.50 -3.49
CA TRP A 151 -18.80 3.11 -3.54
C TRP A 151 -19.47 3.49 -2.22
N ASP A 152 -20.63 4.13 -2.30
CA ASP A 152 -21.49 4.47 -1.18
C ASP A 152 -22.72 3.56 -1.24
N GLU A 153 -22.73 2.53 -0.37
CA GLU A 153 -23.84 1.57 -0.28
C GLU A 153 -25.15 2.21 0.21
N GLU A 154 -25.08 3.21 1.10
CA GLU A 154 -26.28 3.82 1.69
C GLU A 154 -27.06 4.60 0.64
N ASN A 155 -26.35 5.27 -0.26
CA ASN A 155 -26.93 6.13 -1.29
C ASN A 155 -26.91 5.51 -2.69
N TYR A 156 -26.42 4.28 -2.86
CA TYR A 156 -26.24 3.63 -4.16
C TYR A 156 -25.50 4.53 -5.16
N SER A 157 -24.40 5.14 -4.70
CA SER A 157 -23.66 6.13 -5.48
C SER A 157 -22.17 5.82 -5.57
N VAL A 158 -21.53 6.29 -6.64
CA VAL A 158 -20.08 6.29 -6.78
C VAL A 158 -19.57 7.68 -6.47
N ILE A 159 -18.70 7.81 -5.48
CA ILE A 159 -18.05 9.07 -5.14
C ILE A 159 -16.67 9.10 -5.78
N ILE A 160 -16.47 10.04 -6.69
CA ILE A 160 -15.21 10.37 -7.34
C ILE A 160 -14.66 11.66 -6.72
N THR A 161 -13.45 11.62 -6.17
CA THR A 161 -12.78 12.83 -5.67
C THR A 161 -11.59 13.13 -6.56
N THR A 162 -11.63 14.27 -7.25
CA THR A 162 -10.54 14.70 -8.13
C THR A 162 -9.43 15.32 -7.28
N ILE A 163 -8.19 15.00 -7.62
CA ILE A 163 -7.05 15.55 -6.91
C ILE A 163 -6.64 16.84 -7.62
N PRO A 164 -6.64 18.00 -6.92
CA PRO A 164 -6.22 19.25 -7.52
C PRO A 164 -4.80 19.12 -8.08
N THR A 165 -4.60 19.50 -9.33
CA THR A 165 -3.25 19.81 -9.79
C THR A 165 -2.74 20.98 -8.97
N GLU A 166 -1.54 20.86 -8.42
CA GLU A 166 -0.83 22.01 -7.87
C GLU A 166 -0.82 23.11 -8.94
N THR A 167 -1.68 24.12 -8.77
CA THR A 167 -1.32 25.45 -9.23
C THR A 167 -0.07 25.75 -8.45
N THR A 168 1.06 25.92 -9.17
CA THR A 168 2.34 26.31 -8.59
C THR A 168 2.08 27.33 -7.50
N ALA A 169 2.15 26.89 -6.24
CA ALA A 169 1.99 27.79 -5.12
C ALA A 169 3.07 28.87 -5.32
N PRO A 170 2.75 30.16 -5.09
CA PRO A 170 3.80 31.17 -5.09
C PRO A 170 4.85 30.67 -4.09
N GLN A 171 6.08 30.47 -4.55
CA GLN A 171 7.20 30.21 -3.67
C GLN A 171 7.33 31.40 -2.74
N THR A 172 6.67 31.30 -1.59
CA THR A 172 6.94 32.14 -0.46
C THR A 172 8.13 31.49 0.22
N GLU A 173 9.23 32.26 0.31
CA GLU A 173 10.41 31.82 1.04
C GLU A 173 9.97 31.28 2.41
N PRO A 174 10.51 30.12 2.85
CA PRO A 174 10.18 29.60 4.15
C PRO A 174 10.52 30.66 5.20
N PRO A 175 9.69 30.84 6.24
CA PRO A 175 9.98 31.80 7.29
C PRO A 175 11.39 31.52 7.81
N THR A 176 12.23 32.55 7.82
CA THR A 176 13.58 32.50 8.41
C THR A 176 13.47 32.10 9.87
N ALA A 177 13.56 30.79 10.13
CA ALA A 177 13.66 30.23 11.45
C ALA A 177 15.00 30.65 12.03
N THR A 178 14.96 31.61 12.95
CA THR A 178 16.11 32.02 13.75
C THR A 178 16.44 30.92 14.74
N GLY A 179 17.41 30.08 14.37
CA GLY A 179 17.94 28.97 15.17
C GLY A 179 17.86 27.66 14.39
N ALA A 180 19.01 27.02 14.13
CA ALA A 180 19.01 25.67 13.57
C ALA A 180 18.21 24.75 14.51
N PRO A 181 17.19 24.01 14.03
CA PRO A 181 16.45 23.07 14.88
C PRO A 181 17.41 22.09 15.53
N ASN A 182 17.22 21.78 16.81
CA ASN A 182 18.01 20.75 17.45
C ASN A 182 17.68 19.42 16.78
N ILE A 183 18.70 18.60 16.49
CA ILE A 183 18.49 17.34 15.75
C ILE A 183 17.51 16.40 16.46
N SER A 184 17.49 16.45 17.80
CA SER A 184 16.52 15.75 18.65
C SER A 184 15.08 16.02 18.28
N ASP A 185 14.77 17.23 17.78
CA ASP A 185 13.41 17.64 17.43
C ASP A 185 12.97 17.08 16.06
N LYS A 186 13.95 16.67 15.23
CA LYS A 186 13.73 16.03 13.93
C LYS A 186 13.69 14.51 14.01
N ILE A 187 14.28 13.92 15.06
CA ILE A 187 14.07 12.52 15.40
C ILE A 187 12.69 12.44 16.06
N GLN A 188 11.62 12.45 15.25
CA GLN A 188 10.29 12.08 15.73
C GLN A 188 10.45 10.75 16.44
N THR A 189 9.96 10.58 17.68
CA THR A 189 10.14 9.37 18.50
C THR A 189 9.89 8.11 17.67
N GLN A 190 10.96 7.56 17.11
CA GLN A 190 10.89 6.44 16.18
C GLN A 190 10.82 5.15 16.98
N ASN A 191 10.38 4.10 16.29
CA ASN A 191 10.38 2.69 16.67
C ASN A 191 11.26 2.40 17.91
N ARG A 192 10.64 2.46 19.09
CA ARG A 192 11.26 2.05 20.36
C ARG A 192 11.45 0.54 20.44
N VAL A 193 10.90 -0.19 19.48
CA VAL A 193 10.98 -1.64 19.34
C VAL A 193 11.31 -1.94 17.88
N ALA A 194 12.18 -2.90 17.67
CA ALA A 194 12.45 -3.49 16.37
C ALA A 194 12.39 -5.01 16.48
N VAL A 195 11.90 -5.64 15.42
CA VAL A 195 11.68 -7.08 15.36
C VAL A 195 12.29 -7.61 14.07
N TYR A 196 13.10 -8.66 14.18
CA TYR A 196 13.51 -9.46 13.03
C TYR A 196 13.41 -10.94 13.41
N GLY A 197 12.49 -11.65 12.75
CA GLY A 197 12.18 -13.02 13.10
C GLY A 197 11.58 -13.12 14.52
N GLU A 198 12.27 -13.83 15.42
CA GLU A 198 11.97 -13.88 16.86
C GLU A 198 12.90 -13.01 17.72
N ASN A 199 13.82 -12.27 17.10
CA ASN A 199 14.68 -11.33 17.82
C ASN A 199 13.97 -9.99 17.99
N ILE A 200 14.07 -9.44 19.20
CA ILE A 200 13.48 -8.17 19.57
C ILE A 200 14.57 -7.27 20.14
N ALA A 201 14.68 -6.05 19.63
CA ALA A 201 15.43 -4.97 20.25
C ALA A 201 14.46 -3.91 20.75
N PHE A 202 14.73 -3.30 21.89
CA PHE A 202 13.89 -2.22 22.41
C PHE A 202 14.67 -1.22 23.26
N ILE A 203 14.07 -0.04 23.42
CA ILE A 203 14.61 1.08 24.17
C ILE A 203 13.77 1.28 25.44
N LYS A 204 14.41 1.28 26.61
CA LYS A 204 13.76 1.64 27.87
C LYS A 204 13.68 3.16 28.07
N ASP A 205 12.87 3.60 29.02
CA ASP A 205 12.66 5.03 29.30
C ASP A 205 13.96 5.78 29.70
N ASP A 206 14.97 5.07 30.21
CA ASP A 206 16.30 5.61 30.50
C ASP A 206 17.19 5.77 29.25
N GLY A 207 16.69 5.41 28.06
CA GLY A 207 17.41 5.47 26.79
C GLY A 207 18.38 4.30 26.56
N SER A 208 18.36 3.27 27.41
CA SER A 208 19.19 2.08 27.24
C SER A 208 18.59 1.08 26.24
N VAL A 209 19.46 0.41 25.48
CA VAL A 209 19.05 -0.60 24.47
C VAL A 209 19.14 -1.99 25.06
N TRP A 210 18.10 -2.79 24.81
CA TRP A 210 17.98 -4.17 25.25
C TRP A 210 17.63 -5.08 24.09
N VAL A 211 18.10 -6.32 24.12
CA VAL A 211 17.80 -7.34 23.12
C VAL A 211 17.31 -8.63 23.77
N SER A 212 16.35 -9.28 23.13
CA SER A 212 15.86 -10.62 23.46
C SER A 212 15.88 -11.46 22.19
N SER A 213 16.43 -12.68 22.29
CA SER A 213 16.46 -13.65 21.19
C SER A 213 15.60 -14.84 21.55
N ASN A 214 14.68 -15.24 20.68
CA ASN A 214 13.82 -16.42 20.84
C ASN A 214 13.06 -16.45 22.19
N GLY A 215 12.61 -15.29 22.66
CA GLY A 215 11.88 -15.17 23.92
C GLY A 215 12.72 -15.34 25.19
N GLU A 216 14.05 -15.36 25.07
CA GLU A 216 14.95 -15.33 26.23
C GLU A 216 14.83 -14.01 27.01
N THR A 217 15.28 -14.04 28.28
CA THR A 217 15.27 -12.84 29.13
C THR A 217 16.06 -11.71 28.46
N PRO A 218 15.50 -10.50 28.31
CA PRO A 218 16.21 -9.40 27.68
C PRO A 218 17.54 -9.07 28.35
N VAL A 219 18.56 -8.78 27.55
CA VAL A 219 19.90 -8.39 28.00
C VAL A 219 20.21 -6.97 27.54
N LYS A 220 20.74 -6.13 28.45
CA LYS A 220 21.18 -4.77 28.12
C LYS A 220 22.42 -4.80 27.22
N ILE A 221 22.38 -4.06 26.13
CA ILE A 221 23.55 -3.77 25.32
C ILE A 221 24.37 -2.67 26.02
N SER A 222 25.57 -3.03 26.48
CA SER A 222 26.45 -2.07 27.14
C SER A 222 27.12 -1.14 26.13
N GLY A 223 27.21 0.15 26.45
CA GLY A 223 27.89 1.15 25.61
C GLY A 223 26.98 1.96 24.68
N ILE A 224 25.67 1.69 24.69
CA ILE A 224 24.65 2.50 24.00
C ILE A 224 23.71 3.10 25.06
N GLU A 225 23.66 4.42 25.12
CA GLU A 225 22.79 5.18 26.03
C GLU A 225 22.17 6.36 25.28
N ASN A 226 21.01 6.85 25.73
CA ASN A 226 20.23 7.90 25.06
C ASN A 226 19.81 7.53 23.63
N ALA A 227 19.43 6.26 23.42
CA ALA A 227 18.87 5.81 22.14
C ALA A 227 17.50 6.46 21.89
N ALA A 228 17.24 6.81 20.65
CA ALA A 228 15.99 7.38 20.14
C ALA A 228 15.27 6.42 19.18
N ALA A 229 15.99 5.53 18.50
CA ALA A 229 15.43 4.49 17.65
C ALA A 229 16.31 3.24 17.66
N VAL A 230 15.71 2.07 17.44
CA VAL A 230 16.42 0.81 17.23
C VAL A 230 15.88 0.11 16.00
N GLU A 231 16.74 -0.61 15.29
CA GLU A 231 16.36 -1.41 14.12
C GLU A 231 17.11 -2.75 14.13
N LEU A 232 16.52 -3.79 13.55
CA LEU A 232 17.09 -5.13 13.47
C LEU A 232 17.13 -5.64 12.03
N GLY A 233 18.30 -6.14 11.64
CA GLY A 233 18.45 -7.03 10.49
C GLY A 233 18.59 -8.48 10.96
N ARG A 234 18.98 -9.37 10.05
CA ARG A 234 18.96 -10.82 10.32
C ARG A 234 19.73 -11.24 11.57
N ASN A 235 20.95 -10.75 11.70
CA ASN A 235 21.91 -11.12 12.74
C ASN A 235 22.64 -9.89 13.31
N PHE A 236 22.09 -8.69 13.10
CA PHE A 236 22.68 -7.42 13.50
C PHE A 236 21.57 -6.44 13.88
N GLY A 237 21.95 -5.37 14.58
CA GLY A 237 21.05 -4.28 14.90
C GLY A 237 21.74 -2.93 14.85
N TYR A 238 20.91 -1.89 14.82
CA TYR A 238 21.31 -0.50 14.85
C TYR A 238 20.60 0.25 15.98
N ALA A 239 21.29 1.23 16.57
CA ALA A 239 20.70 2.20 17.47
C ALA A 239 21.03 3.60 16.99
N LEU A 240 20.01 4.41 16.80
CA LEU A 240 20.12 5.85 16.57
C LEU A 240 20.03 6.55 17.92
N LEU A 241 21.05 7.34 18.25
CA LEU A 241 21.05 8.16 19.46
C LEU A 241 20.34 9.51 19.22
N GLN A 242 19.87 10.15 20.29
CA GLN A 242 19.19 11.45 20.24
C GLN A 242 20.01 12.58 19.61
N ASN A 243 21.34 12.42 19.52
CA ASN A 243 22.25 13.38 18.89
C ASN A 243 22.52 13.08 17.40
N GLY A 244 21.85 12.08 16.81
CA GLY A 244 22.02 11.68 15.41
C GLY A 244 23.18 10.72 15.14
N THR A 245 23.87 10.23 16.18
CA THR A 245 24.91 9.20 16.07
C THR A 245 24.29 7.82 15.91
N VAL A 246 24.87 6.95 15.08
CA VAL A 246 24.40 5.56 14.88
C VAL A 246 25.44 4.55 15.34
N TYR A 247 25.00 3.57 16.13
CA TYR A 247 25.78 2.42 16.55
C TYR A 247 25.26 1.14 15.89
N SER A 248 26.14 0.18 15.65
CA SER A 248 25.81 -1.15 15.16
C SER A 248 26.42 -2.28 16.00
N TRP A 249 25.71 -3.40 16.10
CA TRP A 249 26.16 -4.64 16.74
C TRP A 249 25.64 -5.84 15.94
N GLY A 250 26.27 -7.01 16.06
CA GLY A 250 25.75 -8.23 15.44
C GLY A 250 26.64 -9.45 15.63
N THR A 251 26.21 -10.62 15.20
CA THR A 251 27.02 -11.85 15.31
C THR A 251 27.83 -12.14 14.04
N SER A 252 27.62 -11.38 12.97
CA SER A 252 28.35 -11.47 11.70
C SER A 252 28.37 -10.12 10.99
N ASN A 253 29.46 -9.88 10.26
CA ASN A 253 29.65 -8.75 9.36
C ASN A 253 30.07 -9.19 7.94
N ASP A 254 29.62 -10.37 7.48
CA ASP A 254 30.09 -11.00 6.23
C ASP A 254 29.94 -10.14 4.96
N TYR A 255 29.00 -9.21 4.95
CA TYR A 255 28.72 -8.30 3.82
C TYR A 255 29.03 -6.84 4.15
N GLY A 256 29.59 -6.55 5.34
CA GLY A 256 29.78 -5.18 5.79
C GLY A 256 28.53 -4.52 6.36
N GLN A 257 27.49 -5.30 6.70
CA GLN A 257 26.22 -4.80 7.22
C GLN A 257 26.36 -4.00 8.53
N LEU A 258 27.46 -4.10 9.27
CA LEU A 258 27.70 -3.25 10.43
C LEU A 258 28.09 -1.81 10.06
N GLY A 259 28.44 -1.54 8.80
CA GLY A 259 28.76 -0.19 8.30
C GLY A 259 30.05 0.41 8.86
N ARG A 260 30.90 -0.41 9.48
CA ARG A 260 32.13 0.02 10.12
C ARG A 260 33.29 -0.91 9.79
N ASN A 261 34.45 -0.31 9.56
CA ASN A 261 35.71 -1.00 9.28
C ASN A 261 36.62 -1.01 10.52
N ASP A 262 36.07 -1.41 11.67
CA ASP A 262 36.87 -1.51 12.90
C ASP A 262 37.33 -2.95 13.17
N SER A 263 38.28 -3.08 14.09
CA SER A 263 38.83 -4.36 14.55
C SER A 263 38.09 -4.91 15.79
N MET A 264 36.94 -4.34 16.15
CA MET A 264 36.17 -4.80 17.30
C MET A 264 35.45 -6.09 16.96
N LEU A 265 35.07 -6.86 17.98
CA LEU A 265 34.23 -8.02 17.77
C LEU A 265 32.86 -7.54 17.26
N ASP A 266 32.33 -8.20 16.24
CA ASP A 266 31.03 -7.86 15.64
C ASP A 266 29.93 -7.70 16.70
N ASN A 267 29.98 -8.52 17.76
CA ASN A 267 28.97 -8.57 18.82
C ASN A 267 29.11 -7.47 19.89
N THR A 268 30.07 -6.57 19.74
CA THR A 268 30.20 -5.38 20.57
C THR A 268 29.69 -4.15 19.81
N PRO A 269 28.91 -3.27 20.43
CA PRO A 269 28.47 -2.03 19.80
C PRO A 269 29.63 -1.18 19.33
N GLY A 270 29.60 -0.78 18.06
CA GLY A 270 30.57 0.11 17.45
C GLY A 270 29.90 1.26 16.71
N LEU A 271 30.58 2.40 16.68
CA LEU A 271 30.14 3.59 15.95
C LEU A 271 30.18 3.33 14.43
N ILE A 272 29.12 3.72 13.72
CA ILE A 272 29.14 3.84 12.27
C ILE A 272 29.69 5.23 11.91
N ASP A 273 30.93 5.29 11.46
CA ASP A 273 31.57 6.54 11.06
C ASP A 273 31.08 7.03 9.68
N GLY A 274 31.23 8.32 9.40
CA GLY A 274 30.83 8.94 8.13
C GLY A 274 29.33 9.27 8.02
N LEU A 275 28.54 8.96 9.04
CA LEU A 275 27.15 9.40 9.15
C LEU A 275 27.08 10.72 9.92
N LYS A 276 26.24 11.64 9.45
CA LYS A 276 26.04 12.95 10.07
C LYS A 276 24.56 13.30 10.13
N ASP A 277 24.15 13.82 11.28
CA ASP A 277 22.83 14.35 11.52
C ASP A 277 21.69 13.37 11.15
N ILE A 278 21.83 12.10 11.53
CA ILE A 278 20.85 11.05 11.19
C ILE A 278 19.55 11.24 11.96
N ILE A 279 18.42 11.07 11.25
CA ILE A 279 17.06 11.19 11.78
C ILE A 279 16.24 9.92 11.65
N LYS A 280 16.63 8.98 10.77
CA LYS A 280 15.99 7.68 10.60
C LYS A 280 17.03 6.63 10.25
N ILE A 281 16.83 5.43 10.77
CA ILE A 281 17.62 4.24 10.44
C ILE A 281 16.66 3.15 9.92
N GLY A 282 17.23 2.17 9.21
CA GLY A 282 16.49 0.99 8.74
C GLY A 282 17.45 -0.11 8.34
N SER A 283 16.93 -1.32 8.20
CA SER A 283 17.73 -2.50 7.84
C SER A 283 16.97 -3.41 6.91
N GLY A 284 17.67 -3.94 5.91
CA GLY A 284 17.24 -5.15 5.22
C GLY A 284 17.91 -6.38 5.82
N THR A 285 17.89 -7.50 5.08
CA THR A 285 18.42 -8.78 5.59
C THR A 285 19.91 -8.72 5.91
N TYR A 286 20.71 -8.02 5.10
CA TYR A 286 22.18 -7.93 5.23
C TYR A 286 22.73 -6.56 4.82
N PHE A 287 21.93 -5.51 4.94
CA PHE A 287 22.32 -4.15 4.57
C PHE A 287 21.58 -3.14 5.45
N GLY A 288 22.14 -1.95 5.61
CA GLY A 288 21.58 -0.88 6.42
C GLY A 288 21.32 0.37 5.62
N ILE A 289 20.39 1.20 6.12
CA ILE A 289 20.11 2.53 5.61
C ILE A 289 20.13 3.56 6.74
N ALA A 290 20.54 4.79 6.44
CA ALA A 290 20.40 5.93 7.34
C ALA A 290 20.01 7.19 6.57
N LEU A 291 18.98 7.89 7.04
CA LEU A 291 18.52 9.14 6.46
C LEU A 291 19.00 10.31 7.34
N SER A 292 19.73 11.24 6.73
CA SER A 292 20.15 12.48 7.38
C SER A 292 19.06 13.54 7.35
N SER A 293 19.12 14.48 8.29
CA SER A 293 18.20 15.60 8.41
C SER A 293 18.21 16.60 7.25
N ASP A 294 19.22 16.51 6.37
CA ASP A 294 19.33 17.24 5.11
C ASP A 294 18.72 16.48 3.90
N GLY A 295 18.17 15.30 4.16
CA GLY A 295 17.56 14.40 3.19
C GLY A 295 18.54 13.49 2.45
N THR A 296 19.82 13.47 2.82
CA THR A 296 20.80 12.52 2.25
C THR A 296 20.52 11.11 2.80
N LEU A 297 20.29 10.16 1.89
CA LEU A 297 20.13 8.75 2.23
C LEU A 297 21.45 8.02 2.01
N TYR A 298 21.90 7.34 3.06
CA TYR A 298 23.08 6.48 3.05
C TYR A 298 22.66 5.01 3.08
N THR A 299 23.43 4.16 2.41
CA THR A 299 23.27 2.70 2.40
C THR A 299 24.62 2.02 2.59
N TRP A 300 24.65 0.81 3.16
CA TRP A 300 25.85 -0.04 3.26
C TRP A 300 25.47 -1.50 3.46
N GLY A 301 26.43 -2.40 3.31
CA GLY A 301 26.28 -3.85 3.42
C GLY A 301 26.21 -4.53 2.07
N ARG A 302 25.45 -5.64 2.03
CA ARG A 302 25.24 -6.46 0.82
C ARG A 302 24.62 -5.64 -0.31
N ASN A 303 25.01 -5.89 -1.56
CA ASN A 303 24.54 -5.17 -2.74
C ASN A 303 24.35 -6.04 -4.00
N ASP A 304 24.28 -7.37 -3.88
CA ASP A 304 24.14 -8.27 -5.03
C ASP A 304 22.86 -8.10 -5.86
N LYS A 305 21.84 -7.41 -5.33
CA LYS A 305 20.63 -6.98 -6.05
C LYS A 305 20.58 -5.47 -6.27
N GLY A 306 21.66 -4.74 -6.03
CA GLY A 306 21.64 -3.28 -6.17
C GLY A 306 20.91 -2.54 -5.05
N GLN A 307 20.65 -3.19 -3.90
CA GLN A 307 19.95 -2.57 -2.75
C GLN A 307 20.62 -1.30 -2.21
N LEU A 308 21.91 -1.07 -2.49
CA LEU A 308 22.58 0.17 -2.11
C LEU A 308 22.21 1.37 -3.01
N GLY A 309 21.65 1.14 -4.19
CA GLY A 309 21.13 2.22 -5.06
C GLY A 309 22.20 3.11 -5.70
N ASN A 310 23.48 2.77 -5.57
CA ASN A 310 24.61 3.58 -6.04
C ASN A 310 25.04 3.28 -7.50
N GLY A 311 24.19 2.61 -8.28
CA GLY A 311 24.49 2.19 -9.66
C GLY A 311 25.37 0.96 -9.78
N THR A 312 25.76 0.32 -8.66
CA THR A 312 26.63 -0.86 -8.64
C THR A 312 25.92 -2.08 -8.04
N THR A 313 26.57 -3.24 -8.11
CA THR A 313 26.19 -4.47 -7.38
C THR A 313 27.30 -4.92 -6.43
N THR A 314 28.16 -3.99 -6.00
CA THR A 314 29.29 -4.27 -5.12
C THR A 314 28.94 -3.92 -3.69
N ASP A 315 29.17 -4.85 -2.76
CA ASP A 315 28.97 -4.66 -1.34
C ASP A 315 29.82 -3.49 -0.83
N SER A 316 29.34 -2.79 0.20
CA SER A 316 30.08 -1.71 0.85
C SER A 316 30.14 -1.92 2.34
N THR A 317 31.33 -1.93 2.91
CA THR A 317 31.51 -2.09 4.36
C THR A 317 31.35 -0.80 5.15
N VAL A 318 31.12 0.32 4.46
CA VAL A 318 30.90 1.66 5.03
C VAL A 318 29.72 2.35 4.33
N PRO A 319 29.07 3.33 4.98
CA PRO A 319 28.02 4.13 4.37
C PRO A 319 28.45 4.77 3.05
N VAL A 320 27.60 4.64 2.04
CA VAL A 320 27.69 5.34 0.76
C VAL A 320 26.41 6.11 0.50
N SER A 321 26.51 7.29 -0.10
CA SER A 321 25.32 8.05 -0.52
C SER A 321 24.65 7.35 -1.70
N VAL A 322 23.32 7.27 -1.66
CA VAL A 322 22.52 6.61 -2.71
C VAL A 322 22.51 7.43 -4.01
N SER A 323 22.21 8.73 -3.92
CA SER A 323 22.07 9.61 -5.07
C SER A 323 22.06 11.09 -4.63
N GLU A 324 21.98 12.00 -5.60
CA GLU A 324 21.78 13.44 -5.34
C GLU A 324 20.34 13.78 -4.91
N THR A 325 19.38 12.87 -5.11
CA THR A 325 17.98 13.06 -4.70
C THR A 325 17.89 13.16 -3.18
N LYS A 326 17.13 14.14 -2.68
CA LYS A 326 16.85 14.31 -1.25
C LYS A 326 15.55 13.64 -0.86
N PHE A 327 15.59 12.89 0.24
CA PHE A 327 14.49 12.11 0.76
C PHE A 327 14.00 12.66 2.09
N LYS A 328 12.70 12.55 2.33
CA LYS A 328 12.08 12.84 3.64
C LYS A 328 11.77 11.57 4.43
N ASP A 329 11.67 10.43 3.74
CA ASP A 329 11.46 9.14 4.37
C ASP A 329 12.07 7.99 3.56
N ALA A 330 12.42 6.89 4.23
CA ALA A 330 12.93 5.68 3.60
C ALA A 330 12.66 4.42 4.46
N ALA A 331 12.53 3.27 3.81
CA ALA A 331 12.38 1.96 4.42
C ALA A 331 13.09 0.88 3.58
N ALA A 332 13.65 -0.12 4.25
CA ALA A 332 14.36 -1.23 3.63
C ALA A 332 13.59 -2.54 3.83
N GLY A 333 13.40 -3.30 2.74
CA GLY A 333 12.93 -4.68 2.79
C GLY A 333 14.10 -5.66 2.75
N SER A 334 13.87 -6.94 2.44
CA SER A 334 14.95 -7.95 2.46
C SER A 334 16.12 -7.60 1.54
N GLY A 335 15.81 -7.10 0.35
CA GLY A 335 16.77 -6.81 -0.72
C GLY A 335 16.44 -5.57 -1.55
N HIS A 336 15.53 -4.71 -1.07
CA HIS A 336 15.09 -3.51 -1.78
C HIS A 336 14.90 -2.34 -0.83
N VAL A 337 14.82 -1.14 -1.39
CA VAL A 337 14.55 0.10 -0.64
C VAL A 337 13.42 0.85 -1.31
N ALA A 338 12.51 1.39 -0.51
CA ALA A 338 11.55 2.40 -0.90
C ALA A 338 11.90 3.71 -0.18
N ALA A 339 11.86 4.83 -0.88
CA ALA A 339 12.12 6.14 -0.31
C ALA A 339 11.18 7.20 -0.89
N VAL A 340 10.77 8.16 -0.07
CA VAL A 340 9.95 9.29 -0.50
C VAL A 340 10.83 10.53 -0.59
N SER A 341 10.89 11.13 -1.77
CA SER A 341 11.58 12.41 -1.95
C SER A 341 10.87 13.53 -1.22
N THR A 342 11.55 14.67 -1.02
CA THR A 342 10.98 15.82 -0.32
C THR A 342 9.72 16.40 -0.97
N ASN A 343 9.49 16.12 -2.27
CA ASN A 343 8.28 16.50 -3.01
C ASN A 343 7.18 15.40 -3.02
N GLY A 344 7.28 14.35 -2.20
CA GLY A 344 6.24 13.32 -2.08
C GLY A 344 6.24 12.24 -3.18
N THR A 345 7.24 12.20 -4.06
CA THR A 345 7.40 11.13 -5.06
C THR A 345 8.08 9.90 -4.43
N VAL A 346 7.63 8.69 -4.78
CA VAL A 346 8.25 7.45 -4.30
C VAL A 346 9.27 6.91 -5.29
N TYR A 347 10.45 6.60 -4.77
CA TYR A 347 11.56 5.96 -5.46
C TYR A 347 11.78 4.55 -4.90
N THR A 348 12.04 3.60 -5.78
CA THR A 348 12.37 2.22 -5.42
C THR A 348 13.55 1.69 -6.23
N TRP A 349 14.37 0.85 -5.58
CA TRP A 349 15.52 0.15 -6.17
C TRP A 349 15.86 -1.11 -5.37
N GLY A 350 16.79 -1.91 -5.88
CA GLY A 350 17.13 -3.22 -5.34
C GLY A 350 16.38 -4.35 -6.03
N GLU A 351 16.06 -5.40 -5.27
CA GLU A 351 15.37 -6.60 -5.72
C GLU A 351 13.93 -6.34 -6.17
N ASN A 352 13.49 -7.07 -7.20
CA ASN A 352 12.16 -6.93 -7.80
C ASN A 352 11.56 -8.28 -8.24
N GLY A 353 12.09 -9.40 -7.75
CA GLY A 353 11.57 -10.74 -8.11
C GLY A 353 10.06 -10.87 -7.86
N GLU A 354 9.59 -10.23 -6.81
CA GLU A 354 8.22 -10.23 -6.30
C GLU A 354 7.44 -8.97 -6.66
N GLY A 355 7.96 -8.10 -7.52
CA GLY A 355 7.31 -6.84 -7.87
C GLY A 355 7.37 -5.79 -6.75
N GLN A 356 8.19 -6.01 -5.72
CA GLN A 356 8.33 -5.13 -4.54
C GLN A 356 8.84 -3.72 -4.86
N LEU A 357 9.27 -3.44 -6.10
CA LEU A 357 9.59 -2.09 -6.57
C LEU A 357 8.36 -1.32 -7.06
N GLY A 358 7.26 -1.97 -7.47
CA GLY A 358 6.04 -1.27 -7.86
C GLY A 358 6.14 -0.49 -9.18
N ARG A 359 7.10 -0.84 -10.04
CA ARG A 359 7.42 -0.09 -11.28
C ARG A 359 6.83 -0.70 -12.56
N GLY A 360 6.00 -1.72 -12.45
CA GLY A 360 5.38 -2.45 -13.57
C GLY A 360 6.30 -3.49 -14.22
N SER A 361 5.71 -4.30 -15.11
CA SER A 361 6.25 -5.56 -15.63
C SER A 361 7.48 -5.43 -16.53
N GLU A 362 7.80 -4.23 -16.99
CA GLU A 362 9.00 -3.94 -17.78
C GLU A 362 10.28 -3.79 -16.92
N SER A 363 10.15 -3.85 -15.60
CA SER A 363 11.29 -3.68 -14.69
C SER A 363 12.14 -4.95 -14.58
N SER A 364 13.46 -4.77 -14.62
CA SER A 364 14.44 -5.86 -14.47
C SER A 364 14.28 -6.57 -13.12
N LYS A 365 14.83 -7.79 -12.98
CA LYS A 365 14.79 -8.58 -11.71
C LYS A 365 15.33 -7.79 -10.51
N TYR A 366 16.20 -6.83 -10.76
CA TYR A 366 16.63 -5.84 -9.80
C TYR A 366 17.14 -4.58 -10.49
N LEU A 367 17.16 -3.46 -9.77
CA LEU A 367 17.56 -2.15 -10.27
C LEU A 367 18.60 -1.53 -9.34
N THR A 368 19.76 -1.16 -9.87
CA THR A 368 20.89 -0.67 -9.07
C THR A 368 20.85 0.82 -8.76
N SER A 369 19.85 1.54 -9.28
CA SER A 369 19.68 2.98 -9.05
C SER A 369 18.23 3.31 -8.74
N PRO A 370 17.97 4.31 -7.88
CA PRO A 370 16.63 4.82 -7.61
C PRO A 370 15.88 5.14 -8.89
N GLY A 371 14.66 4.67 -9.01
CA GLY A 371 13.71 5.19 -9.99
C GLY A 371 12.33 5.31 -9.40
N TYR A 372 11.59 6.30 -9.89
CA TYR A 372 10.31 6.66 -9.30
C TYR A 372 9.16 5.80 -9.81
N ILE A 373 8.13 5.66 -8.98
CA ILE A 373 6.86 5.05 -9.35
C ILE A 373 5.97 6.15 -9.95
N LYS A 374 5.69 6.05 -11.25
CA LYS A 374 5.03 7.11 -12.03
C LYS A 374 3.62 7.47 -11.52
N THR A 375 2.93 6.53 -10.88
CA THR A 375 1.52 6.66 -10.49
C THR A 375 1.34 7.07 -9.03
N MET A 376 2.41 7.41 -8.31
CA MET A 376 2.35 7.79 -6.89
C MET A 376 2.94 9.18 -6.64
N TYR A 377 2.18 10.00 -5.95
CA TYR A 377 2.51 11.36 -5.50
C TYR A 377 1.87 11.62 -4.14
N ASP A 378 2.25 12.73 -3.50
CA ASP A 378 1.78 13.13 -2.16
C ASP A 378 1.94 12.07 -1.08
N ILE A 379 2.96 11.23 -1.23
CA ILE A 379 3.27 10.21 -0.24
C ILE A 379 3.92 10.87 0.97
N GLU A 380 3.47 10.50 2.15
CA GLU A 380 4.02 10.96 3.42
C GLU A 380 5.11 10.03 3.92
N SER A 381 4.82 8.73 3.94
CA SER A 381 5.70 7.70 4.50
C SER A 381 5.69 6.43 3.67
N VAL A 382 6.80 5.69 3.72
CA VAL A 382 6.96 4.38 3.08
C VAL A 382 7.39 3.32 4.10
N TYR A 383 6.98 2.10 3.81
CA TYR A 383 7.26 0.91 4.59
C TYR A 383 7.69 -0.19 3.63
N ALA A 384 8.57 -1.07 4.09
CA ALA A 384 9.04 -2.20 3.31
C ALA A 384 9.04 -3.44 4.18
N GLY A 385 8.30 -4.46 3.75
CA GLY A 385 8.40 -5.80 4.30
C GLY A 385 9.47 -6.60 3.57
N PRO A 386 9.62 -7.90 3.88
CA PRO A 386 10.62 -8.75 3.24
C PRO A 386 10.53 -8.73 1.70
N ASN A 387 9.31 -8.87 1.17
CA ASN A 387 9.02 -9.02 -0.26
C ASN A 387 7.87 -8.10 -0.74
N SER A 388 7.53 -7.10 0.06
CA SER A 388 6.43 -6.17 -0.19
C SER A 388 6.82 -4.76 0.22
N SER A 389 6.05 -3.80 -0.25
CA SER A 389 6.21 -2.40 0.08
C SER A 389 4.84 -1.78 0.29
N ALA A 390 4.80 -0.77 1.15
CA ALA A 390 3.62 0.03 1.38
C ALA A 390 3.96 1.51 1.43
N ALA A 391 2.94 2.33 1.20
CA ALA A 391 3.02 3.78 1.34
C ALA A 391 1.74 4.31 1.98
N ILE A 392 1.88 5.34 2.81
CA ILE A 392 0.75 6.14 3.28
C ILE A 392 0.81 7.48 2.54
N ARG A 393 -0.29 7.82 1.86
CA ARG A 393 -0.49 9.11 1.20
C ARG A 393 -0.99 10.16 2.20
N SER A 394 -0.90 11.45 1.86
CA SER A 394 -1.35 12.58 2.68
C SER A 394 -2.81 12.51 3.15
N ASP A 395 -3.68 11.87 2.37
CA ASP A 395 -5.08 11.57 2.74
C ASP A 395 -5.21 10.35 3.68
N LYS A 396 -4.09 9.84 4.20
CA LYS A 396 -3.98 8.67 5.09
C LYS A 396 -4.46 7.35 4.47
N SER A 397 -4.55 7.30 3.14
CA SER A 397 -4.79 6.04 2.45
C SER A 397 -3.53 5.21 2.32
N ILE A 398 -3.69 3.89 2.40
CA ILE A 398 -2.58 2.92 2.27
C ILE A 398 -2.52 2.42 0.83
N TYR A 399 -1.32 2.40 0.27
CA TYR A 399 -1.00 1.71 -0.97
C TYR A 399 -0.03 0.56 -0.69
N MET A 400 -0.21 -0.57 -1.37
CA MET A 400 0.65 -1.75 -1.22
C MET A 400 1.01 -2.38 -2.57
N TRP A 401 2.19 -2.98 -2.66
CA TRP A 401 2.67 -3.76 -3.80
C TRP A 401 3.73 -4.79 -3.38
N GLY A 402 4.05 -5.73 -4.27
CA GLY A 402 4.93 -6.87 -4.02
C GLY A 402 4.21 -8.22 -4.05
N THR A 403 4.69 -9.17 -3.25
CA THR A 403 4.12 -10.52 -3.18
C THR A 403 2.71 -10.56 -2.58
N THR A 404 1.86 -11.47 -3.07
CA THR A 404 0.46 -11.66 -2.60
C THR A 404 0.20 -13.04 -2.01
N TYR A 405 1.26 -13.83 -1.77
CA TYR A 405 1.20 -15.27 -1.49
C TYR A 405 0.11 -15.69 -0.49
N LEU A 406 -0.04 -14.94 0.61
CA LEU A 406 -1.00 -15.20 1.67
C LEU A 406 -1.86 -13.98 1.98
N GLY A 407 -2.15 -13.15 0.97
CA GLY A 407 -3.06 -12.02 1.11
C GLY A 407 -2.52 -10.81 1.87
N GLN A 408 -1.21 -10.74 2.12
CA GLN A 408 -0.53 -9.64 2.81
C GLN A 408 -0.66 -8.25 2.16
N LEU A 409 -1.25 -8.15 0.96
CA LEU A 409 -1.61 -6.89 0.28
C LEU A 409 -3.13 -6.59 0.30
N GLY A 410 -3.91 -7.33 1.09
CA GLY A 410 -5.32 -7.07 1.44
C GLY A 410 -6.31 -6.77 0.30
N LYS A 411 -6.82 -7.80 -0.40
CA LYS A 411 -7.87 -7.68 -1.43
C LYS A 411 -9.08 -8.63 -1.20
N ASP A 412 -10.28 -8.15 -1.50
CA ASP A 412 -11.59 -8.84 -1.43
C ASP A 412 -11.74 -10.15 -2.24
N GLU A 413 -10.85 -10.46 -3.19
CA GLU A 413 -11.00 -11.64 -4.05
C GLU A 413 -9.65 -12.30 -4.33
N LYS A 414 -9.64 -13.65 -4.37
CA LYS A 414 -8.59 -14.42 -5.05
C LYS A 414 -8.30 -13.76 -6.41
N PRO A 415 -7.06 -13.78 -6.91
CA PRO A 415 -6.84 -13.68 -8.34
C PRO A 415 -7.79 -14.65 -9.04
N ILE A 416 -8.84 -14.14 -9.69
CA ILE A 416 -9.70 -15.00 -10.50
C ILE A 416 -8.81 -15.39 -11.68
N ILE A 417 -8.43 -16.67 -11.74
CA ILE A 417 -7.81 -17.24 -12.94
C ILE A 417 -8.92 -17.30 -13.98
N LEU A 418 -9.06 -16.24 -14.77
CA LEU A 418 -9.82 -16.30 -16.02
C LEU A 418 -8.89 -16.98 -17.03
N ASP A 419 -9.37 -18.09 -17.60
CA ASP A 419 -8.66 -18.93 -18.56
C ASP A 419 -7.81 -18.11 -19.53
N ASN A 420 -6.50 -18.13 -19.31
CA ASN A 420 -5.39 -17.82 -20.23
C ASN A 420 -5.45 -16.59 -21.16
N ASN A 421 -6.37 -15.63 -20.99
CA ASN A 421 -6.49 -14.51 -21.95
C ASN A 421 -6.80 -13.12 -21.35
N GLU A 422 -6.76 -12.90 -20.03
CA GLU A 422 -7.13 -11.59 -19.46
C GLU A 422 -6.05 -11.02 -18.52
N GLU A 423 -5.55 -9.82 -18.83
CA GLU A 423 -4.46 -9.10 -18.14
C GLU A 423 -4.87 -8.47 -16.80
N ASN A 424 -5.53 -9.22 -15.92
CA ASN A 424 -5.50 -8.90 -14.49
C ASN A 424 -4.14 -9.36 -13.92
N LEU A 425 -3.04 -8.80 -14.45
CA LEU A 425 -1.64 -9.27 -14.34
C LEU A 425 -1.22 -9.57 -12.90
N VAL A 426 -1.60 -10.75 -12.46
CA VAL A 426 -1.03 -11.43 -11.33
C VAL A 426 0.08 -12.26 -11.94
N ILE A 427 1.27 -11.67 -11.97
CA ILE A 427 2.44 -12.33 -12.54
C ILE A 427 2.79 -13.48 -11.62
N THR A 428 3.04 -14.65 -12.18
CA THR A 428 3.65 -15.75 -11.43
C THR A 428 5.15 -15.49 -11.30
N ASP A 429 5.70 -15.55 -10.08
CA ASP A 429 7.13 -15.62 -9.85
C ASP A 429 7.75 -16.90 -10.45
N SER A 430 9.03 -17.15 -10.19
CA SER A 430 9.72 -18.37 -10.67
C SER A 430 9.14 -19.68 -10.12
N ASP A 431 8.36 -19.60 -9.04
CA ASP A 431 7.82 -20.73 -8.29
C ASP A 431 6.30 -20.88 -8.46
N GLY A 432 5.67 -20.01 -9.26
CA GLY A 432 4.25 -20.06 -9.61
C GLY A 432 3.34 -19.18 -8.73
N TYR A 433 3.90 -18.32 -7.89
CA TYR A 433 3.13 -17.47 -6.96
C TYR A 433 2.86 -16.07 -7.48
N TYR A 434 1.74 -15.53 -7.01
CA TYR A 434 1.14 -14.29 -7.47
C TYR A 434 1.79 -13.03 -6.88
N LYS A 435 2.05 -12.01 -7.72
CA LYS A 435 2.53 -10.68 -7.29
C LYS A 435 1.78 -9.50 -7.91
N TYR A 436 1.86 -8.34 -7.25
CA TYR A 436 1.52 -7.03 -7.79
C TYR A 436 2.77 -6.18 -7.98
N ASP A 437 3.09 -5.88 -9.23
CA ASP A 437 4.23 -5.06 -9.62
C ASP A 437 3.90 -3.57 -9.76
N LYS A 438 2.68 -3.17 -9.39
CA LYS A 438 2.22 -1.77 -9.32
C LYS A 438 1.52 -1.52 -7.98
N PRO A 439 1.68 -0.33 -7.37
CA PRO A 439 0.94 0.07 -6.18
C PRO A 439 -0.55 -0.05 -6.36
N ARG A 440 -1.22 -0.57 -5.33
CA ARG A 440 -2.67 -0.63 -5.25
C ARG A 440 -3.14 -0.04 -3.94
N ARG A 441 -4.19 0.79 -4.00
CA ARG A 441 -4.85 1.31 -2.81
C ARG A 441 -5.51 0.14 -2.07
N MET A 442 -5.25 0.05 -0.78
CA MET A 442 -5.86 -0.94 0.10
C MET A 442 -7.34 -0.66 0.27
N ARG A 443 -8.14 -1.72 0.18
CA ARG A 443 -9.54 -1.73 0.63
C ARG A 443 -9.62 -2.65 1.84
N TYR A 444 -10.43 -2.25 2.81
CA TYR A 444 -10.82 -3.10 3.93
C TYR A 444 -12.06 -3.89 3.51
N CYS A 445 -12.06 -5.19 3.71
CA CYS A 445 -13.26 -6.02 3.61
C CYS A 445 -13.44 -6.73 4.95
N TYR A 446 -14.66 -6.90 5.41
CA TYR A 446 -14.96 -7.84 6.48
C TYR A 446 -16.16 -8.69 6.07
N TRP A 447 -16.19 -9.92 6.55
CA TRP A 447 -17.35 -10.78 6.38
C TRP A 447 -18.38 -10.45 7.45
N ASP A 448 -19.55 -9.99 7.01
CA ASP A 448 -20.70 -9.81 7.89
C ASP A 448 -21.40 -11.17 8.07
N ILE A 449 -21.43 -11.66 9.32
CA ILE A 449 -22.01 -12.99 9.61
C ILE A 449 -23.53 -12.98 9.57
N ASP A 450 -24.14 -11.83 9.82
CA ASP A 450 -25.59 -11.66 9.91
C ASP A 450 -26.17 -11.48 8.50
N GLU A 451 -25.48 -10.73 7.65
CA GLU A 451 -25.87 -10.53 6.24
C GLU A 451 -25.35 -11.64 5.32
N ARG A 452 -24.38 -12.44 5.79
CA ARG A 452 -23.62 -13.42 4.98
C ARG A 452 -23.04 -12.79 3.70
N ASP A 453 -22.58 -11.56 3.83
CA ASP A 453 -22.05 -10.78 2.72
C ASP A 453 -20.73 -10.10 3.11
N TYR A 454 -19.92 -9.75 2.11
CA TYR A 454 -18.71 -8.97 2.32
C TYR A 454 -19.07 -7.50 2.39
N LYS A 455 -18.71 -6.85 3.49
CA LYS A 455 -18.78 -5.41 3.64
C LYS A 455 -17.42 -4.81 3.39
N GLY A 456 -17.36 -3.88 2.44
CA GLY A 456 -16.14 -3.22 1.99
C GLY A 456 -16.06 -1.76 2.44
N GLY A 457 -14.85 -1.26 2.63
CA GLY A 457 -14.55 0.15 2.92
C GLY A 457 -13.11 0.50 2.55
N ILE A 458 -12.73 1.76 2.66
CA ILE A 458 -11.35 2.21 2.43
C ILE A 458 -10.74 2.60 3.77
N ILE A 459 -9.53 2.09 4.04
CA ILE A 459 -8.74 2.58 5.17
C ILE A 459 -8.20 3.96 4.79
N THR A 460 -8.76 5.00 5.42
CA THR A 460 -8.46 6.42 5.12
C THR A 460 -7.89 7.17 6.33
N THR A 461 -7.46 6.46 7.37
CA THR A 461 -6.93 7.09 8.60
C THR A 461 -5.69 6.36 9.12
N ALA A 462 -4.92 5.73 8.23
CA ALA A 462 -3.73 4.99 8.61
C ALA A 462 -2.61 5.94 9.07
N GLU A 463 -2.04 5.65 10.23
CA GLU A 463 -0.92 6.41 10.80
C GLU A 463 0.40 5.67 10.62
N THR A 464 0.37 4.34 10.72
CA THR A 464 1.54 3.49 10.49
C THR A 464 1.14 2.13 9.92
N VAL A 465 2.07 1.52 9.19
CA VAL A 465 1.94 0.17 8.62
C VAL A 465 3.15 -0.65 9.03
N SER A 466 2.94 -1.93 9.33
CA SER A 466 4.03 -2.89 9.51
C SER A 466 3.84 -4.06 8.55
N CYS A 467 4.79 -4.24 7.64
CA CYS A 467 4.77 -5.29 6.62
C CYS A 467 5.67 -6.46 7.02
N GLY A 468 5.07 -7.62 7.25
CA GLY A 468 5.75 -8.90 7.43
C GLY A 468 5.90 -9.69 6.14
N GLU A 469 6.43 -10.90 6.25
CA GLU A 469 6.60 -11.81 5.10
C GLU A 469 5.24 -12.24 4.52
N TYR A 470 4.30 -12.56 5.41
CA TYR A 470 2.99 -13.12 5.06
C TYR A 470 1.81 -12.35 5.64
N GLN A 471 2.09 -11.36 6.48
CA GLN A 471 1.11 -10.65 7.27
C GLN A 471 1.42 -9.16 7.29
N THR A 472 0.39 -8.34 7.37
CA THR A 472 0.55 -6.89 7.46
C THR A 472 -0.43 -6.34 8.47
N ALA A 473 -0.04 -5.28 9.15
CA ALA A 473 -0.91 -4.55 10.06
C ALA A 473 -0.86 -3.05 9.79
N ALA A 474 -1.96 -2.37 10.13
CA ALA A 474 -2.03 -0.91 10.16
C ALA A 474 -2.65 -0.45 11.47
N LEU A 475 -2.12 0.65 12.00
CA LEU A 475 -2.72 1.39 13.10
C LEU A 475 -3.46 2.59 12.52
N CYS A 476 -4.75 2.68 12.84
CA CYS A 476 -5.67 3.68 12.32
C CYS A 476 -6.36 4.37 13.50
N GLY A 477 -5.76 5.46 14.01
CA GLY A 477 -6.16 6.03 15.30
C GLY A 477 -5.96 5.02 16.43
N ASP A 478 -7.03 4.68 17.15
CA ASP A 478 -7.01 3.69 18.24
C ASP A 478 -7.23 2.24 17.78
N LYS A 479 -7.48 2.03 16.48
CA LYS A 479 -7.82 0.72 15.92
C LYS A 479 -6.63 0.05 15.27
N LEU A 480 -6.43 -1.21 15.63
CA LEU A 480 -5.45 -2.09 15.00
C LEU A 480 -6.15 -2.94 13.93
N TYR A 481 -5.65 -2.88 12.69
CA TYR A 481 -6.11 -3.71 11.59
C TYR A 481 -5.01 -4.69 11.16
N MET A 482 -5.35 -5.95 10.91
CA MET A 482 -4.42 -6.99 10.48
C MET A 482 -4.98 -7.80 9.31
N TRP A 483 -4.14 -8.15 8.35
CA TRP A 483 -4.45 -9.00 7.20
C TRP A 483 -3.28 -9.89 6.84
N GLY A 484 -3.47 -10.73 5.83
CA GLY A 484 -2.52 -11.77 5.46
C GLY A 484 -2.68 -13.01 6.34
N ASP A 485 -1.61 -13.76 6.49
CA ASP A 485 -1.48 -14.85 7.46
C ASP A 485 -1.23 -14.32 8.88
N SER A 486 -2.08 -13.39 9.33
CA SER A 486 -2.01 -12.73 10.63
C SER A 486 -2.60 -13.56 11.78
N PRO A 487 -2.24 -13.25 13.04
CA PRO A 487 -2.96 -13.69 14.24
C PRO A 487 -4.48 -13.40 14.17
N LYS A 488 -5.34 -14.42 14.38
CA LYS A 488 -6.82 -14.28 14.31
C LYS A 488 -7.51 -14.55 15.64
N LEU A 489 -8.77 -14.10 15.79
CA LEU A 489 -9.62 -14.31 16.98
C LEU A 489 -10.98 -14.99 16.71
N SER A 490 -11.41 -15.19 15.45
CA SER A 490 -12.74 -15.78 15.17
C SER A 490 -12.64 -17.13 14.45
N PRO A 491 -13.05 -18.25 15.08
CA PRO A 491 -13.09 -19.57 14.46
C PRO A 491 -14.34 -19.82 13.57
N LYS A 492 -15.08 -18.77 13.20
CA LYS A 492 -16.43 -18.89 12.61
C LYS A 492 -16.54 -18.58 11.11
N LEU A 493 -15.42 -18.45 10.41
CA LEU A 493 -15.39 -18.07 8.99
C LEU A 493 -14.67 -19.13 8.14
N ASP A 494 -15.04 -19.21 6.87
CA ASP A 494 -14.59 -20.28 5.98
C ASP A 494 -13.13 -20.06 5.57
N SER A 495 -12.29 -21.07 5.84
CA SER A 495 -10.82 -21.11 5.74
C SER A 495 -10.17 -20.61 4.44
N GLN A 496 -10.93 -20.36 3.38
CA GLN A 496 -10.41 -20.08 2.04
C GLN A 496 -10.26 -18.59 1.69
N PHE A 497 -10.86 -17.68 2.48
CA PHE A 497 -10.89 -16.24 2.17
C PHE A 497 -10.36 -15.35 3.32
N GLU A 498 -10.00 -15.96 4.45
CA GLU A 498 -9.65 -15.28 5.71
C GLU A 498 -8.37 -14.42 5.66
N HIS A 499 -7.56 -14.56 4.62
CA HIS A 499 -6.21 -14.01 4.55
C HIS A 499 -6.11 -12.70 3.78
N PHE A 500 -7.12 -12.37 3.00
CA PHE A 500 -7.02 -11.26 2.05
C PHE A 500 -7.73 -10.00 2.51
N CYS A 501 -8.39 -10.04 3.66
CA CYS A 501 -9.13 -8.91 4.20
C CYS A 501 -8.45 -8.39 5.45
N ALA A 502 -8.33 -7.07 5.57
CA ALA A 502 -8.01 -6.45 6.85
C ALA A 502 -9.12 -6.76 7.86
N GLN A 503 -8.74 -7.01 9.10
CA GLN A 503 -9.65 -7.30 10.21
C GLN A 503 -9.26 -6.46 11.43
N GLU A 504 -10.24 -5.83 12.06
CA GLU A 504 -10.03 -5.11 13.31
C GLU A 504 -9.67 -6.09 14.45
N TYR A 505 -8.57 -5.81 15.14
CA TYR A 505 -8.12 -6.56 16.30
C TYR A 505 -8.53 -5.84 17.58
N THR A 506 -9.63 -6.29 18.17
CA THR A 506 -10.32 -5.59 19.27
C THR A 506 -9.86 -6.02 20.67
N SER A 507 -8.95 -7.00 20.78
CA SER A 507 -8.53 -7.52 22.09
C SER A 507 -7.46 -6.68 22.80
N LEU A 508 -6.93 -5.66 22.11
CA LEU A 508 -6.00 -4.68 22.64
C LEU A 508 -6.52 -3.27 22.35
N SER A 509 -6.15 -2.33 23.20
CA SER A 509 -6.52 -0.92 23.10
C SER A 509 -5.33 -0.07 23.52
N GLY A 510 -5.28 1.18 23.08
CA GLY A 510 -4.16 2.07 23.40
C GLY A 510 -2.84 1.62 22.77
N ILE A 511 -2.89 0.98 21.59
CA ILE A 511 -1.70 0.59 20.85
C ILE A 511 -1.03 1.83 20.26
N ILE A 512 0.28 1.93 20.44
CA ILE A 512 1.12 3.04 19.97
C ILE A 512 2.24 2.58 19.02
N GLY A 513 2.39 1.27 18.80
CA GLY A 513 3.35 0.72 17.87
C GLY A 513 3.01 -0.71 17.46
N ILE A 514 3.33 -1.06 16.21
CA ILE A 514 3.05 -2.37 15.60
C ILE A 514 4.27 -2.86 14.83
N TYR A 515 4.59 -4.15 14.96
CA TYR A 515 5.81 -4.72 14.40
C TYR A 515 5.56 -6.15 13.91
N ALA A 516 5.92 -6.45 12.67
CA ALA A 516 5.74 -7.76 12.09
C ALA A 516 6.90 -8.68 12.50
N GLY A 517 6.56 -9.88 12.96
CA GLY A 517 7.51 -10.94 13.32
C GLY A 517 7.66 -12.02 12.25
N ASP A 518 8.32 -13.12 12.62
CA ASP A 518 8.32 -14.35 11.81
C ASP A 518 6.97 -15.07 11.85
N GLN A 519 6.73 -15.91 10.83
CA GLN A 519 5.71 -16.98 10.82
C GLN A 519 4.41 -16.62 11.54
N LYS A 520 3.63 -15.68 10.98
CA LYS A 520 2.29 -15.30 11.48
C LYS A 520 2.30 -14.59 12.84
N THR A 521 3.43 -14.09 13.30
CA THR A 521 3.51 -13.33 14.56
C THR A 521 3.42 -11.84 14.28
N MET A 522 2.69 -11.14 15.14
CA MET A 522 2.71 -9.68 15.22
C MET A 522 3.09 -9.26 16.64
N TYR A 523 3.69 -8.10 16.79
CA TYR A 523 3.97 -7.49 18.09
C TYR A 523 3.30 -6.13 18.16
N ALA A 524 2.78 -5.79 19.34
CA ALA A 524 2.12 -4.52 19.59
C ALA A 524 2.62 -3.90 20.89
N LEU A 525 3.00 -2.63 20.84
CA LEU A 525 3.37 -1.84 22.01
C LEU A 525 2.16 -1.01 22.43
N ASP A 526 1.73 -1.15 23.68
CA ASP A 526 0.66 -0.32 24.23
C ASP A 526 1.18 0.95 24.92
N ASN A 527 0.27 1.87 25.22
CA ASN A 527 0.55 3.15 25.88
C ASN A 527 1.00 3.02 27.35
N ASN A 528 0.94 1.81 27.93
CA ASN A 528 1.53 1.51 29.24
C ASN A 528 2.97 1.00 29.12
N GLY A 529 3.53 0.97 27.91
CA GLY A 529 4.88 0.47 27.65
C GLY A 529 4.96 -1.06 27.59
N THR A 530 3.84 -1.79 27.57
CA THR A 530 3.85 -3.24 27.52
C THR A 530 3.96 -3.72 26.07
N LEU A 531 4.95 -4.58 25.80
CA LEU A 531 5.11 -5.24 24.52
C LEU A 531 4.37 -6.59 24.52
N TRP A 532 3.43 -6.72 23.59
CA TRP A 532 2.62 -7.91 23.39
C TRP A 532 3.11 -8.69 22.18
N LYS A 533 3.24 -10.02 22.32
CA LYS A 533 3.32 -10.97 21.20
C LYS A 533 1.91 -11.43 20.86
N LEU A 534 1.50 -11.26 19.62
CA LEU A 534 0.21 -11.65 19.09
C LEU A 534 0.41 -12.88 18.20
N THR A 535 -0.31 -13.94 18.52
CA THR A 535 -0.34 -15.20 17.76
C THR A 535 -1.78 -15.63 17.55
N TYR A 536 -2.00 -16.68 16.78
CA TYR A 536 -3.36 -17.16 16.50
C TYR A 536 -4.11 -17.52 17.79
N ASN A 537 -5.23 -16.84 18.06
CA ASN A 537 -6.07 -16.96 19.25
C ASN A 537 -5.42 -16.60 20.61
N GLU A 538 -4.19 -16.12 20.63
CA GLU A 538 -3.46 -15.84 21.87
C GLU A 538 -2.76 -14.48 21.81
N LYS A 539 -2.69 -13.82 22.96
CA LYS A 539 -1.78 -12.71 23.19
C LYS A 539 -0.96 -13.01 24.43
N GLN A 540 0.33 -12.73 24.34
CA GLN A 540 1.28 -12.94 25.41
C GLN A 540 1.95 -11.62 25.75
N GLU A 541 1.90 -11.23 27.02
CA GLU A 541 2.75 -10.17 27.54
C GLU A 541 4.20 -10.67 27.56
N LEU A 542 5.11 -9.93 26.92
CA LEU A 542 6.54 -10.27 26.91
C LEU A 542 7.28 -9.54 28.01
N PHE A 543 7.29 -8.20 27.96
CA PHE A 543 7.96 -7.34 28.93
C PHE A 543 7.47 -5.90 28.81
N ASN A 544 7.72 -5.12 29.87
CA ASN A 544 7.40 -3.69 29.94
C ASN A 544 8.67 -2.84 29.71
N LEU A 545 8.53 -1.76 28.94
CA LEU A 545 9.62 -0.86 28.53
C LEU A 545 9.88 0.28 29.53
N ASN A 546 8.98 0.51 30.48
CA ASN A 546 9.11 1.57 31.48
C ASN A 546 10.10 1.22 32.60
#